data_AF-A0A535F8N7-F1
#
_entry.id   AF-A0A535F8N7-F1
#
_cell.length_a   1.000
_cell.length_b   1.000
_cell.length_c   1.000
_cell.angle_alpha   90.00
_cell.angle_beta   90.00
_cell.angle_gamma   90.00
#
_symmetry.space_group_name_H-M   'P 1'
#
loop_
_entity.id
_entity.type
_entity.pdbx_description
1 polymer ?
#
loop_
_entity_poly.entity_id
_entity_poly.type
_entity_poly.pdbx_seq_one_letter_code
_entity_poly.pdbx_strand_id
1 'polypeptide(L)'
;MNSPIEIRKVIGGVVLTILWICTFLFISNTLVIDWAGDGSNLTPLKPLVAFVGLLILFFYHLLYQSSPETTKLSWTAVLTLCWLALILFYPFKAPTTDPGFFTLLGGLAVCVFWVRFFSDEILA
;
A
#
# COMPACT_ATOMS: atom_id res chain seq x y z
N MET A 1 29.40 6.20 -1.38
CA MET A 1 29.68 4.75 -1.55
C MET A 1 28.58 4.22 -2.45
N ASN A 2 28.84 4.07 -3.75
CA ASN A 2 27.83 3.67 -4.73
C ASN A 2 27.42 2.22 -4.50
N SER A 3 26.38 2.02 -3.68
CA SER A 3 25.69 0.75 -3.60
C SER A 3 24.75 0.72 -4.80
N PRO A 4 24.92 -0.19 -5.77
CA PRO A 4 24.02 -0.23 -6.92
C PRO A 4 22.59 -0.42 -6.44
N ILE A 5 21.66 0.44 -6.90
CA ILE A 5 20.24 0.33 -6.58
C ILE A 5 19.80 -1.10 -6.90
N GLU A 6 19.30 -1.82 -5.89
CA GLU A 6 18.85 -3.20 -6.06
C GLU A 6 17.44 -3.19 -6.67
N ILE A 7 17.37 -2.95 -7.98
CA ILE A 7 16.13 -2.85 -8.78
C ILE A 7 15.19 -4.04 -8.52
N ARG A 8 15.74 -5.24 -8.26
CA ARG A 8 14.97 -6.43 -7.92
C ARG A 8 14.03 -6.23 -6.73
N LYS A 9 14.48 -5.52 -5.67
CA LYS A 9 13.63 -5.23 -4.50
C LYS A 9 12.43 -4.37 -4.89
N VAL A 10 12.70 -3.32 -5.66
CA VAL A 10 11.70 -2.35 -6.12
C VAL A 10 10.67 -3.05 -6.99
N ILE A 11 11.10 -3.83 -7.97
CA ILE A 11 10.21 -4.62 -8.83
C ILE A 11 9.36 -5.58 -8.01
N GLY A 12 9.96 -6.31 -7.05
CA GLY A 12 9.23 -7.21 -6.17
C GLY A 12 8.16 -6.50 -5.34
N GLY A 13 8.47 -5.32 -4.80
CA GLY A 13 7.52 -4.48 -4.07
C GLY A 13 6.37 -4.01 -4.96
N VAL A 14 6.66 -3.55 -6.17
CA VAL A 14 5.64 -3.13 -7.15
C VAL A 14 4.73 -4.29 -7.53
N VAL A 15 5.30 -5.47 -7.83
CA VAL A 15 4.52 -6.67 -8.20
C VAL A 15 3.61 -7.10 -7.05
N LEU A 16 4.12 -7.14 -5.81
CA LEU A 16 3.30 -7.43 -4.63
C LEU A 16 2.17 -6.41 -4.45
N THR A 17 2.45 -5.14 -4.76
CA THR A 17 1.43 -4.07 -4.68
C THR A 17 0.36 -4.23 -5.75
N ILE A 18 0.73 -4.63 -6.97
CA ILE A 18 -0.25 -4.94 -8.03
C ILE A 18 -1.13 -6.13 -7.62
N LEU A 19 -0.54 -7.19 -7.07
CA LEU A 19 -1.30 -8.33 -6.55
C LEU A 19 -2.27 -7.92 -5.43
N TRP A 20 -1.84 -7.00 -4.56
CA TRP A 20 -2.70 -6.41 -3.55
C TRP A 20 -3.85 -5.60 -4.18
N ILE A 21 -3.58 -4.77 -5.20
CA ILE A 21 -4.60 -4.02 -5.93
C ILE A 21 -5.65 -4.95 -6.56
N CYS A 22 -5.22 -6.09 -7.10
CA CYS A 22 -6.12 -7.09 -7.67
C CYS A 22 -7.18 -7.59 -6.66
N THR A 23 -6.87 -7.58 -5.36
CA THR A 23 -7.86 -7.95 -4.32
C THR A 23 -9.07 -7.01 -4.31
N PHE A 24 -8.90 -5.73 -4.64
CA PHE A 24 -10.02 -4.79 -4.72
C PHE A 24 -10.92 -5.03 -5.94
N LEU A 25 -10.34 -5.53 -7.04
CA LEU A 25 -11.02 -5.79 -8.29
C LEU A 25 -11.79 -7.12 -8.27
N PHE A 26 -11.16 -8.18 -7.78
CA PHE A 26 -11.70 -9.54 -7.91
C PHE A 26 -12.50 -10.01 -6.69
N ILE A 27 -12.31 -9.41 -5.51
CA ILE A 27 -13.09 -9.77 -4.33
C ILE A 27 -14.39 -8.96 -4.29
N SER A 28 -15.51 -9.68 -4.41
CA SER A 28 -16.85 -9.11 -4.27
C SER A 28 -17.07 -8.54 -2.87
N ASN A 29 -17.77 -7.41 -2.78
CA ASN A 29 -18.16 -6.79 -1.51
C ASN A 29 -19.20 -7.62 -0.74
N THR A 30 -19.83 -8.60 -1.38
CA THR A 30 -20.86 -9.46 -0.78
C THR A 30 -20.27 -10.68 -0.06
N LEU A 31 -18.97 -10.93 -0.20
CA LEU A 31 -18.29 -12.05 0.45
C LEU A 31 -18.07 -11.73 1.93
N VAL A 32 -18.59 -12.60 2.78
CA VAL A 32 -18.47 -12.55 4.24
C VAL A 32 -17.91 -13.87 4.75
N ILE A 33 -17.08 -13.80 5.79
CA ILE A 33 -16.66 -14.97 6.55
C ILE A 33 -17.61 -15.09 7.74
N ASP A 34 -18.23 -16.26 7.86
CA ASP A 34 -18.94 -16.67 9.05
C ASP A 34 -18.03 -17.61 9.86
N TRP A 35 -17.51 -17.12 10.99
CA TRP A 35 -16.59 -17.87 11.83
C TRP A 35 -17.27 -18.94 12.68
N ALA A 36 -18.57 -18.77 12.96
CA ALA A 36 -19.35 -19.63 13.84
C ALA A 36 -20.31 -20.55 13.06
N GLY A 37 -20.59 -20.23 11.79
CA GLY A 37 -21.51 -20.99 10.93
C GLY A 37 -22.99 -20.78 11.26
N ASP A 38 -23.30 -19.81 12.13
CA ASP A 38 -24.63 -19.52 12.64
C ASP A 38 -25.21 -18.19 12.08
N GLY A 39 -24.46 -17.51 11.21
CA GLY A 39 -24.85 -16.23 10.61
C GLY A 39 -24.81 -15.03 11.55
N SER A 40 -24.35 -15.19 12.80
CA SER A 40 -24.40 -14.14 13.83
C SER A 40 -23.22 -13.16 13.76
N ASN A 41 -22.05 -13.62 13.30
CA ASN A 41 -20.82 -12.82 13.30
C ASN A 41 -20.13 -12.84 11.93
N LEU A 42 -20.69 -12.03 11.02
CA LEU A 42 -20.24 -11.93 9.63
C LEU A 42 -19.13 -10.89 9.49
N THR A 43 -17.91 -11.34 9.20
CA THR A 43 -16.79 -10.44 8.92
C THR A 43 -16.68 -10.20 7.41
N PRO A 44 -16.67 -8.95 6.92
CA PRO A 44 -16.51 -8.68 5.50
C PRO A 44 -15.12 -9.12 5.01
N LEU A 45 -15.07 -9.97 4.00
CA LEU A 45 -13.83 -10.60 3.51
C LEU A 45 -12.89 -9.57 2.87
N LYS A 46 -13.43 -8.66 2.07
CA LYS A 46 -12.66 -7.69 1.30
C LYS A 46 -11.75 -6.79 2.16
N PRO A 47 -12.24 -6.07 3.19
CA PRO A 47 -11.37 -5.26 4.04
C PRO A 47 -10.37 -6.11 4.83
N LEU A 48 -10.72 -7.34 5.22
CA LEU A 48 -9.79 -8.26 5.88
C LEU A 48 -8.61 -8.62 4.96
N VAL A 49 -8.90 -9.05 3.72
CA VAL A 49 -7.85 -9.41 2.75
C VAL A 49 -7.02 -8.20 2.36
N ALA A 50 -7.65 -7.03 2.20
CA ALA A 50 -6.94 -5.77 1.96
C ALA A 50 -5.97 -5.44 3.11
N PHE A 51 -6.39 -5.60 4.36
CA PHE A 51 -5.54 -5.38 5.54
C PHE A 51 -4.37 -6.39 5.61
N VAL A 52 -4.66 -7.68 5.40
CA VAL A 52 -3.62 -8.72 5.38
C VAL A 52 -2.60 -8.45 4.28
N GLY A 53 -3.02 -8.02 3.10
CA GLY A 53 -2.08 -7.70 2.03
C GLY A 53 -1.22 -6.47 2.31
N LEU A 54 -1.72 -5.46 3.06
CA LEU A 54 -0.88 -4.36 3.56
C LEU A 54 0.18 -4.87 4.54
N LEU A 55 -0.16 -5.82 5.41
CA LEU A 55 0.83 -6.44 6.30
C LEU A 55 1.91 -7.19 5.51
N ILE A 56 1.54 -7.91 4.44
CA ILE A 56 2.50 -8.59 3.56
C ILE A 56 3.46 -7.56 2.93
N LEU A 57 2.95 -6.43 2.43
CA LEU A 57 3.79 -5.35 1.89
C LEU A 57 4.72 -4.76 2.95
N PHE A 58 4.22 -4.57 4.18
CA PHE A 58 5.02 -4.06 5.29
C PHE A 58 6.15 -5.04 5.65
N PHE A 59 5.84 -6.32 5.84
CA PHE A 59 6.83 -7.34 6.16
C PHE A 59 7.81 -7.61 5.03
N TYR A 60 7.40 -7.50 3.76
CA TYR A 60 8.32 -7.59 2.63
C TYR A 60 9.44 -6.56 2.77
N HIS A 61 9.11 -5.30 3.05
CA HIS A 61 10.10 -4.25 3.17
C HIS A 61 10.91 -4.30 4.48
N LEU A 62 10.32 -4.82 5.57
CA LEU A 62 10.99 -4.98 6.86
C LEU A 62 12.00 -6.14 6.86
N LEU A 63 11.61 -7.29 6.29
CA LEU A 63 12.39 -8.53 6.36
C LEU A 63 13.38 -8.67 5.20
N TYR A 64 13.05 -8.19 4.01
CA TYR A 64 13.96 -8.21 2.87
C TYR A 64 14.89 -6.99 2.92
N GLN A 65 16.04 -7.13 3.57
CA GLN A 65 16.99 -6.04 3.74
C GLN A 65 17.75 -5.72 2.45
N SER A 66 17.89 -4.44 2.14
CA SER A 66 18.67 -3.89 1.01
C SER A 66 19.31 -2.57 1.42
N SER A 67 20.10 -1.97 0.54
CA SER A 67 20.63 -0.62 0.77
C SER A 67 19.54 0.36 1.24
N PRO A 68 19.87 1.33 2.13
CA PRO A 68 18.91 2.32 2.60
C PRO A 68 18.24 3.09 1.46
N GLU A 69 19.00 3.41 0.41
CA GLU A 69 18.53 4.09 -0.81
C GLU A 69 17.48 3.26 -1.54
N THR A 70 17.77 1.98 -1.81
CA THR A 70 16.81 1.06 -2.46
C THR A 70 15.55 0.90 -1.61
N THR A 71 15.70 0.78 -0.30
CA THR A 71 14.57 0.59 0.62
C THR A 71 13.67 1.82 0.64
N LYS A 72 14.24 3.03 0.68
CA LYS A 72 13.47 4.29 0.56
C LYS A 72 12.72 4.34 -0.77
N LEU A 73 13.40 4.11 -1.89
CA LEU A 73 12.79 4.13 -3.22
C LEU A 73 11.63 3.13 -3.34
N SER A 74 11.84 1.89 -2.88
CA SER A 74 10.84 0.82 -2.88
C SER A 74 9.61 1.22 -2.04
N TRP A 75 9.82 1.72 -0.82
CA TRP A 75 8.73 2.19 0.05
C TRP A 75 7.93 3.33 -0.57
N THR A 76 8.61 4.33 -1.12
CA THR A 76 7.97 5.49 -1.74
C THR A 76 7.15 5.08 -2.98
N ALA A 77 7.68 4.17 -3.80
CA ALA A 77 6.97 3.63 -4.97
C ALA A 77 5.72 2.84 -4.55
N VAL A 78 5.84 1.91 -3.59
CA VAL A 78 4.71 1.12 -3.08
C VAL A 78 3.65 2.01 -2.43
N LEU A 79 4.07 2.98 -1.61
CA LEU A 79 3.15 3.93 -0.97
C LEU A 79 2.36 4.75 -2.01
N THR A 80 3.02 5.19 -3.09
CA THR A 80 2.38 5.92 -4.19
C THR A 80 1.31 5.07 -4.86
N LEU A 81 1.62 3.80 -5.17
CA LEU A 81 0.67 2.87 -5.78
C LEU A 81 -0.51 2.55 -4.85
N CYS A 82 -0.25 2.31 -3.56
CA CYS A 82 -1.30 2.09 -2.55
C CYS A 82 -2.23 3.30 -2.45
N TRP A 83 -1.66 4.51 -2.40
CA TRP A 83 -2.43 5.75 -2.34
C TRP A 83 -3.31 5.96 -3.58
N LEU A 84 -2.76 5.76 -4.78
CA LEU A 84 -3.52 5.83 -6.04
C LEU A 84 -4.65 4.80 -6.07
N ALA A 85 -4.40 3.57 -5.64
CA ALA A 85 -5.42 2.53 -5.58
C ALA A 85 -6.57 2.91 -4.64
N LEU A 86 -6.27 3.48 -3.47
CA LEU A 86 -7.30 3.94 -2.53
C LEU A 86 -8.17 5.04 -3.15
N ILE A 87 -7.59 6.00 -3.87
CA ILE A 87 -8.35 7.05 -4.57
C ILE A 87 -9.29 6.45 -5.63
N LEU A 88 -8.79 5.49 -6.40
CA LEU A 88 -9.55 4.91 -7.51
C LEU A 88 -10.72 4.05 -7.02
N PHE A 89 -10.52 3.24 -5.97
CA PHE A 89 -11.54 2.31 -5.48
C PHE A 89 -12.44 2.90 -4.38
N TYR A 90 -11.99 3.96 -3.70
CA TYR A 90 -12.74 4.67 -2.66
C TYR A 90 -12.78 6.17 -2.98
N PRO A 91 -13.48 6.59 -4.05
CA PRO A 91 -13.51 7.97 -4.48
C PRO A 91 -14.17 8.87 -3.42
N PHE A 92 -13.80 10.16 -3.43
CA PHE A 92 -14.22 11.25 -2.54
C PHE A 92 -15.73 11.58 -2.50
N LYS A 93 -16.60 10.69 -2.98
CA LYS A 93 -17.98 11.02 -3.36
C LYS A 93 -19.02 10.85 -2.24
N ALA A 94 -18.61 10.41 -1.04
CA ALA A 94 -19.54 10.21 0.07
C ALA A 94 -19.55 11.46 0.99
N PRO A 95 -20.67 12.21 1.07
CA PRO A 95 -20.77 13.44 1.88
C PRO A 95 -20.81 13.21 3.39
N THR A 96 -20.81 11.96 3.86
CA THR A 96 -21.09 11.58 5.26
C THR A 96 -19.93 10.91 5.99
N THR A 97 -18.75 10.83 5.38
CA THR A 97 -17.55 10.25 6.01
C THR A 97 -16.35 11.15 5.74
N ASP A 98 -15.27 11.00 6.50
CA ASP A 98 -14.01 11.77 6.34
C ASP A 98 -12.94 11.17 5.37
N PRO A 99 -13.25 10.40 4.28
CA PRO A 99 -12.21 9.80 3.44
C PRO A 99 -11.35 10.84 2.72
N GLY A 100 -11.86 12.06 2.54
CA GLY A 100 -11.11 13.16 1.94
C GLY A 100 -9.87 13.56 2.75
N PHE A 101 -10.00 13.63 4.07
CA PHE A 101 -8.90 13.97 4.96
C PHE A 101 -7.78 12.93 4.91
N PHE A 102 -8.13 11.64 5.08
CA PHE A 102 -7.14 10.56 5.07
C PHE A 102 -6.45 10.39 3.71
N THR A 103 -7.18 10.64 2.63
CA THR A 103 -6.60 10.59 1.29
C THR A 103 -5.64 11.75 1.04
N LEU A 104 -5.97 12.97 1.47
CA LEU A 104 -5.06 14.11 1.38
C LEU A 104 -3.84 13.93 2.28
N LEU A 105 -4.02 13.40 3.49
CA LEU A 105 -2.92 13.06 4.39
C LEU A 105 -1.99 12.01 3.77
N GLY A 106 -2.55 10.98 3.12
CA GLY A 106 -1.78 9.99 2.37
C GLY A 106 -1.01 10.61 1.20
N GLY A 107 -1.62 11.55 0.49
CA GLY A 107 -0.96 12.27 -0.60
C GLY A 107 0.18 13.16 -0.11
N LEU A 108 -0.02 13.84 1.03
CA LEU A 108 1.04 14.59 1.70
C LEU A 108 2.21 13.68 2.09
N ALA A 109 1.93 12.50 2.65
CA ALA A 109 2.97 11.52 2.96
C ALA A 109 3.76 11.12 1.70
N VAL A 110 3.08 10.81 0.60
CA VAL A 110 3.72 10.50 -0.69
C VAL A 110 4.66 11.64 -1.12
N CYS A 111 4.19 12.89 -1.11
CA CYS A 111 5.02 14.05 -1.45
C CYS A 111 6.25 14.18 -0.54
N VAL A 112 6.07 14.05 0.78
CA VAL A 112 7.17 14.16 1.76
C VAL A 112 8.22 13.07 1.54
N PHE A 113 7.80 11.83 1.28
CA PHE A 113 8.72 10.72 1.01
C PHE A 113 9.49 10.90 -0.30
N TRP A 114 8.85 11.40 -1.36
CA TRP A 114 9.54 11.74 -2.61
C TRP A 114 10.52 12.89 -2.44
N VAL A 115 10.13 13.97 -1.76
CA VAL A 115 11.04 15.10 -1.47
C VAL A 115 12.24 14.62 -0.68
N ARG A 116 12.03 13.82 0.38
CA ARG A 116 13.12 13.25 1.17
C ARG A 116 14.05 12.40 0.32
N PHE A 117 13.51 11.54 -0.55
CA PHE A 117 14.32 10.73 -1.46
C PHE A 117 15.17 11.62 -2.38
N PHE A 118 14.57 12.59 -3.07
CA PHE A 118 15.33 13.50 -3.95
C PHE A 118 16.35 14.36 -3.19
N SER A 119 16.04 14.84 -1.98
CA SER A 119 16.98 15.62 -1.17
C SER A 119 18.19 14.80 -0.72
N ASP A 120 18.01 13.53 -0.37
CA ASP A 120 19.10 12.65 0.04
C ASP A 120 20.02 12.29 -1.16
N GLU A 121 19.48 12.18 -2.38
CA GLU A 121 20.23 11.80 -3.59
C GLU A 121 20.91 13.00 -4.31
N ILE A 122 20.39 14.22 -4.16
CA ILE A 122 20.99 15.43 -4.79
C ILE A 122 22.34 15.81 -4.16
N LEU A 123 22.58 15.41 -2.90
CA LEU A 123 23.78 15.76 -2.13
C LEU A 123 24.83 14.64 -2.07
N ALA A 124 24.59 13.50 -2.74
CA ALA A 124 25.45 12.31 -2.73
C ALA A 124 26.45 12.26 -3.90
#